data_AF-A0A7W8Z311-F1
#
_entry.id   AF-A0A7W8Z311-F1
#
_cell.length_a   1.000
_cell.length_b   1.000
_cell.length_c   1.000
_cell.angle_alpha   90.00
_cell.angle_beta   90.00
_cell.angle_gamma   90.00
#
_symmetry.space_group_name_H-M   'P 1'
#
loop_
_entity.id
_entity.type
_entity.pdbx_description
1 polymer ?
#
loop_
_entity_poly.entity_id
_entity_poly.type
_entity_poly.pdbx_seq_one_letter_code
_entity_poly.pdbx_strand_id
1 'polypeptide(L)'
;MSGISTLFDAVLDAAYRLIDALGSLTGAAFAIILVTLAVRLLLLPLSIRQAKAHKARLRVAPKVEALRQRYARDPERMILETRKLYAAEGTSMFAGIGPALAQTPFVMVIYRVFVSATIAGHPNLLLAQSALGVPLGDHFAAAVAGGGLFGPPALVFLGLFALLTVLAYVTSRRMGDVRPRALRFMPFGTVLFAAFLPLAAGLYLVVSTAWTAAERAILYPKPA
;
A
#
# COMPACT_ATOMS: atom_id res chain seq x y z
N MET A 1 -21.29 20.12 -1.92
CA MET A 1 -20.57 18.90 -1.50
C MET A 1 -21.12 17.61 -2.13
N SER A 2 -22.13 17.66 -3.01
CA SER A 2 -22.76 16.48 -3.63
C SER A 2 -22.03 15.91 -4.85
N GLY A 3 -21.27 16.71 -5.60
CA GLY A 3 -20.62 16.24 -6.85
C GLY A 3 -19.39 15.35 -6.63
N ILE A 4 -18.69 15.48 -5.50
CA ILE A 4 -17.51 14.66 -5.19
C ILE A 4 -17.93 13.27 -4.71
N SER A 5 -19.00 13.18 -3.92
CA SER A 5 -19.56 11.90 -3.49
C SER A 5 -20.14 11.11 -4.67
N THR A 6 -20.83 11.76 -5.61
CA THR A 6 -21.40 11.07 -6.78
C THR A 6 -20.31 10.52 -7.71
N LEU A 7 -19.24 11.27 -7.95
CA LEU A 7 -18.10 10.77 -8.72
C LEU A 7 -17.43 9.60 -8.03
N PHE A 8 -17.23 9.69 -6.71
CA PHE A 8 -16.61 8.63 -5.92
C PHE A 8 -17.46 7.35 -5.94
N ASP A 9 -18.78 7.46 -5.76
CA ASP A 9 -19.69 6.33 -5.79
C ASP A 9 -19.76 5.70 -7.19
N ALA A 10 -19.72 6.49 -8.25
CA ALA A 10 -19.65 5.99 -9.63
C ALA A 10 -18.35 5.19 -9.89
N VAL A 11 -17.21 5.67 -9.38
CA VAL A 11 -15.93 4.95 -9.48
C VAL A 11 -15.98 3.65 -8.68
N LEU A 12 -16.59 3.68 -7.48
CA LEU A 12 -16.73 2.51 -6.63
C LEU A 12 -17.63 1.44 -7.26
N ASP A 13 -18.74 1.85 -7.87
CA ASP A 13 -19.67 0.97 -8.58
C ASP A 13 -19.01 0.38 -9.85
N ALA A 14 -18.31 1.20 -10.63
CA ALA A 14 -17.57 0.71 -11.80
C ALA A 14 -16.48 -0.31 -11.42
N ALA A 15 -15.76 -0.06 -10.32
CA ALA A 15 -14.78 -1.00 -9.80
C ALA A 15 -15.43 -2.30 -9.32
N TYR A 16 -16.55 -2.22 -8.61
CA TYR A 16 -17.31 -3.38 -8.15
C TYR A 16 -17.79 -4.25 -9.32
N ARG A 17 -18.43 -3.65 -10.33
CA ARG A 17 -18.92 -4.36 -11.52
C ARG A 17 -17.79 -5.06 -12.28
N LEU A 18 -16.62 -4.41 -12.37
CA LEU A 18 -15.46 -5.02 -12.99
C LEU A 18 -14.97 -6.25 -12.19
N ILE A 19 -14.92 -6.15 -10.86
CA ILE A 19 -14.50 -7.27 -10.02
C ILE A 19 -15.54 -8.40 -10.06
N ASP A 20 -16.83 -8.09 -10.05
CA ASP A 20 -17.90 -9.08 -10.11
C ASP A 20 -17.90 -9.83 -11.46
N ALA A 21 -17.76 -9.09 -12.57
CA ALA A 21 -17.59 -9.66 -13.89
C ALA A 21 -16.36 -10.58 -13.97
N LEU A 22 -15.20 -10.12 -13.47
CA LEU A 22 -13.98 -10.95 -13.42
C LEU A 22 -14.14 -12.14 -12.46
N GLY A 23 -14.86 -11.97 -11.37
CA GLY A 23 -15.13 -12.99 -10.35
C GLY A 23 -15.96 -14.13 -10.92
N SER A 24 -16.97 -13.82 -11.72
CA SER A 24 -17.78 -14.83 -12.42
C SER A 24 -16.95 -15.70 -13.38
N LEU A 25 -15.87 -15.15 -13.94
CA LEU A 25 -15.02 -15.84 -14.93
C LEU A 25 -13.83 -16.58 -14.30
N THR A 26 -13.27 -16.05 -13.22
CA THR A 26 -11.97 -16.50 -12.67
C THR A 26 -12.04 -16.95 -11.20
N GLY A 27 -13.17 -16.72 -10.53
CA GLY A 27 -13.32 -16.85 -9.09
C GLY A 27 -12.93 -15.58 -8.34
N ALA A 28 -13.59 -15.33 -7.21
CA ALA A 28 -13.47 -14.09 -6.42
C ALA A 28 -12.03 -13.73 -6.05
N ALA A 29 -11.24 -14.72 -5.60
CA ALA A 29 -9.86 -14.51 -5.19
C ALA A 29 -8.97 -14.02 -6.34
N PHE A 30 -9.13 -14.61 -7.53
CA PHE A 30 -8.39 -14.19 -8.73
C PHE A 30 -8.86 -12.83 -9.21
N ALA A 31 -10.15 -12.52 -9.13
CA ALA A 31 -10.66 -11.19 -9.46
C ALA A 31 -10.04 -10.09 -8.58
N ILE A 32 -9.90 -10.34 -7.27
CA ILE A 32 -9.18 -9.43 -6.36
C ILE A 32 -7.75 -9.21 -6.83
N ILE A 33 -7.02 -10.28 -7.17
CA ILE A 33 -5.64 -10.19 -7.65
C ILE A 33 -5.56 -9.38 -8.94
N LEU A 34 -6.36 -9.72 -9.95
CA LEU A 34 -6.36 -9.09 -11.26
C LEU A 34 -6.70 -7.61 -11.20
N VAL A 35 -7.75 -7.24 -10.45
CA VAL A 35 -8.13 -5.83 -10.31
C VAL A 35 -7.06 -5.07 -9.56
N THR A 36 -6.46 -5.64 -8.51
CA THR A 36 -5.33 -5.02 -7.80
C THR A 36 -4.15 -4.77 -8.74
N LEU A 37 -3.82 -5.72 -9.62
CA LEU A 37 -2.75 -5.57 -10.60
C LEU A 37 -3.06 -4.53 -11.67
N ALA A 38 -4.28 -4.53 -12.23
CA ALA A 38 -4.71 -3.56 -13.25
C ALA A 38 -4.64 -2.12 -12.73
N VAL A 39 -5.10 -1.94 -11.51
CA VAL A 39 -4.99 -0.71 -10.73
C VAL A 39 -3.55 -0.26 -10.55
N ARG A 40 -2.67 -1.18 -10.14
CA ARG A 40 -1.26 -0.89 -9.89
C ARG A 40 -0.55 -0.51 -11.18
N LEU A 41 -0.94 -1.12 -12.30
CA LEU A 41 -0.47 -0.78 -13.63
C LEU A 41 -0.93 0.62 -14.06
N LEU A 42 -2.19 0.99 -13.81
CA LEU A 42 -2.70 2.34 -14.07
C LEU A 42 -1.95 3.40 -13.26
N LEU A 43 -1.56 3.08 -12.02
CA LEU A 43 -0.78 3.95 -11.15
C LEU A 43 0.73 3.93 -11.42
N LEU A 44 1.22 3.05 -12.28
CA LEU A 44 2.65 2.93 -12.59
C LEU A 44 3.33 4.24 -13.01
N PRO A 45 2.76 5.12 -13.87
CA PRO A 45 3.39 6.40 -14.18
C PRO A 45 3.54 7.31 -12.95
N LEU A 46 2.59 7.24 -12.02
CA LEU A 46 2.67 7.96 -10.75
C LEU A 46 3.78 7.40 -9.86
N SER A 47 3.86 6.07 -9.75
CA SER A 47 4.94 5.36 -9.05
C SER A 47 6.32 5.72 -9.60
N ILE A 48 6.48 5.83 -10.92
CA ILE A 48 7.76 6.23 -11.55
C ILE A 48 8.14 7.66 -11.15
N ARG A 49 7.17 8.58 -11.13
CA ARG A 49 7.39 9.96 -10.66
C ARG A 49 7.77 9.99 -9.17
N GLN A 50 7.14 9.16 -8.34
CA GLN A 50 7.52 8.98 -6.93
C GLN A 50 8.95 8.47 -6.78
N ALA A 51 9.36 7.48 -7.56
CA ALA A 51 10.71 6.91 -7.54
C ALA A 51 11.77 7.96 -7.91
N LYS A 52 11.52 8.75 -8.96
CA LYS A 52 12.41 9.85 -9.37
C LYS A 52 12.57 10.90 -8.27
N ALA A 53 11.47 11.30 -7.63
CA ALA A 53 11.50 12.24 -6.51
C ALA A 53 12.27 11.67 -5.30
N HIS A 54 12.09 10.39 -4.99
CA HIS A 54 12.81 9.73 -3.91
C HIS A 54 14.32 9.69 -4.16
N LYS A 55 14.74 9.36 -5.39
CA LYS A 55 16.16 9.37 -5.77
C LYS A 55 16.78 10.77 -5.62
N ALA A 56 16.06 11.82 -6.02
CA ALA A 56 16.51 13.20 -5.82
C ALA A 56 16.68 13.54 -4.32
N ARG A 57 15.75 13.10 -3.46
CA ARG A 57 15.85 13.29 -2.00
C ARG A 57 17.06 12.58 -1.40
N LEU A 58 17.33 11.34 -1.80
CA LEU A 58 18.51 10.59 -1.34
C LEU A 58 19.82 11.29 -1.73
N ARG A 59 19.88 11.88 -2.95
CA ARG A 59 21.03 12.65 -3.41
C ARG A 59 21.28 13.92 -2.58
N VAL A 60 20.20 14.60 -2.17
CA VAL A 60 20.27 15.87 -1.43
C VAL A 60 20.44 15.67 0.08
N ALA A 61 19.99 14.54 0.63
CA ALA A 61 20.06 14.22 2.06
C ALA A 61 21.43 14.44 2.73
N PRO A 62 22.57 13.94 2.20
CA PRO A 62 23.87 14.15 2.85
C PRO A 62 24.30 15.62 2.87
N LYS A 63 23.91 16.40 1.83
CA LYS A 63 24.21 17.84 1.76
C LYS A 63 23.39 18.64 2.77
N VAL A 64 22.13 18.24 2.98
CA VAL A 64 21.27 18.82 4.02
C VAL A 64 21.82 18.51 5.41
N GLU A 65 22.34 17.30 5.63
CA GLU A 65 22.96 16.94 6.91
C GLU A 65 24.23 17.77 7.18
N ALA A 66 25.08 17.98 6.17
CA ALA A 66 26.23 18.88 6.29
C ALA A 66 25.83 20.33 6.60
N LEU A 67 24.75 20.84 5.97
CA LEU A 67 24.20 22.16 6.30
C LEU A 67 23.67 22.22 7.74
N ARG A 68 22.98 21.16 8.18
CA ARG A 68 22.45 21.04 9.54
C ARG A 68 23.56 21.10 10.59
N GLN A 69 24.69 20.45 10.33
CA GLN A 69 25.86 20.51 11.21
C GLN A 69 26.53 21.89 11.18
N ARG A 70 26.67 22.49 9.99
CA ARG A 70 27.31 23.81 9.81
C ARG A 70 26.51 24.97 10.43
N TYR A 71 25.18 24.92 10.35
CA TYR A 71 24.27 25.96 10.82
C TYR A 71 23.46 25.53 12.05
N ALA A 72 23.98 24.60 12.85
CA ALA A 72 23.29 24.06 14.03
C ALA A 72 22.87 25.14 15.05
N ARG A 73 23.58 26.28 15.09
CA ARG A 73 23.31 27.42 15.99
C ARG A 73 22.53 28.56 15.33
N ASP A 74 22.18 28.44 14.05
CA ASP A 74 21.49 29.48 13.28
C ASP A 74 20.38 28.85 12.41
N PRO A 75 19.19 28.62 13.00
CA PRO A 75 18.09 27.95 12.31
C PRO A 75 17.55 28.77 11.13
N GLU A 76 17.64 30.09 11.18
CA GLU A 76 17.20 30.96 10.08
C GLU A 76 18.10 30.79 8.86
N ARG A 77 19.43 30.86 9.04
CA ARG A 77 20.36 30.54 7.95
C ARG A 77 20.22 29.10 7.48
N MET A 78 20.01 28.14 8.38
CA MET A 78 19.81 26.75 8.00
C MET A 78 18.64 26.61 7.01
N ILE A 79 17.50 27.25 7.27
CA ILE A 79 16.33 27.21 6.37
C ILE A 79 16.65 27.85 5.02
N LEU A 80 17.30 29.03 5.03
CA LEU A 80 17.66 29.76 3.81
C LEU A 80 18.63 28.96 2.93
N GLU A 81 19.70 28.44 3.49
CA GLU A 81 20.71 27.67 2.76
C GLU A 81 20.16 26.31 2.30
N THR A 82 19.29 25.68 3.09
CA THR A 82 18.58 24.47 2.65
C THR A 82 17.70 24.76 1.44
N ARG A 83 16.94 25.86 1.44
CA ARG A 83 16.11 26.26 0.29
C ARG A 83 16.95 26.51 -0.96
N LYS A 84 18.08 27.23 -0.83
CA LYS A 84 19.03 27.47 -1.93
C LYS A 84 19.60 26.17 -2.48
N LEU A 85 19.95 25.23 -1.60
CA LEU A 85 20.44 23.91 -1.99
C LEU A 85 19.40 23.14 -2.82
N TYR A 86 18.14 23.09 -2.37
CA TYR A 86 17.07 22.43 -3.14
C TYR A 86 16.89 23.09 -4.52
N ALA A 87 16.89 24.43 -4.59
CA ALA A 87 16.76 25.17 -5.84
C ALA A 87 17.94 24.91 -6.80
N ALA A 88 19.18 24.93 -6.30
CA ALA A 88 20.38 24.64 -7.07
C ALA A 88 20.42 23.19 -7.60
N GLU A 89 19.84 22.26 -6.85
CA GLU A 89 19.71 20.85 -7.24
C GLU A 89 18.54 20.57 -8.21
N GLY A 90 17.78 21.61 -8.57
CA GLY A 90 16.60 21.50 -9.44
C GLY A 90 15.47 20.68 -8.81
N THR A 91 15.37 20.67 -7.49
CA THR A 91 14.37 19.90 -6.73
C THR A 91 13.67 20.78 -5.69
N SER A 92 12.68 20.24 -4.98
CA SER A 92 11.96 20.95 -3.94
C SER A 92 11.80 20.09 -2.69
N MET A 93 11.66 20.73 -1.54
CA MET A 93 11.39 20.04 -0.27
C MET A 93 10.12 19.18 -0.36
N PHE A 94 9.14 19.62 -1.15
CA PHE A 94 7.85 18.97 -1.33
C PHE A 94 7.80 18.00 -2.52
N ALA A 95 8.92 17.72 -3.20
CA ALA A 95 8.97 16.98 -4.46
C ALA A 95 8.37 15.55 -4.45
N GLY A 96 7.95 15.00 -3.30
CA GLY A 96 7.27 13.72 -3.18
C GLY A 96 5.87 13.76 -2.56
N ILE A 97 5.35 14.92 -2.16
CA ILE A 97 4.02 15.03 -1.52
C ILE A 97 2.90 14.96 -2.56
N GLY A 98 3.05 15.64 -3.70
CA GLY A 98 2.03 15.65 -4.76
C GLY A 98 1.65 14.24 -5.24
N PRO A 99 2.62 13.38 -5.56
CA PRO A 99 2.32 12.01 -5.96
C PRO A 99 1.70 11.14 -4.86
N ALA A 100 2.03 11.40 -3.59
CA ALA A 100 1.43 10.68 -2.46
C ALA A 100 -0.03 11.09 -2.25
N LEU A 101 -0.34 12.40 -2.35
CA LEU A 101 -1.71 12.91 -2.28
C LEU A 101 -2.60 12.39 -3.41
N ALA A 102 -2.06 12.26 -4.62
CA ALA A 102 -2.77 11.67 -5.75
C ALA A 102 -3.10 10.18 -5.54
N GLN A 103 -2.37 9.48 -4.66
CA GLN A 103 -2.58 8.06 -4.38
C GLN A 103 -3.63 7.80 -3.29
N THR A 104 -3.82 8.74 -2.36
CA THR A 104 -4.82 8.64 -1.28
C THR A 104 -6.24 8.27 -1.74
N PRO A 105 -6.86 8.95 -2.74
CA PRO A 105 -8.23 8.61 -3.15
C PRO A 105 -8.33 7.18 -3.67
N PHE A 106 -7.27 6.69 -4.30
CA PHE A 106 -7.22 5.37 -4.88
C PHE A 106 -7.22 4.27 -3.78
N VAL A 107 -6.46 4.48 -2.70
CA VAL A 107 -6.45 3.57 -1.55
C VAL A 107 -7.82 3.52 -0.86
N MET A 108 -8.51 4.66 -0.75
CA MET A 108 -9.86 4.72 -0.17
C MET A 108 -10.87 3.90 -0.96
N VAL A 109 -10.83 3.98 -2.30
CA VAL A 109 -11.71 3.18 -3.18
C VAL A 109 -11.48 1.70 -2.93
N ILE A 110 -10.24 1.23 -3.04
CA ILE A 110 -9.95 -0.20 -2.91
C ILE A 110 -10.23 -0.74 -1.50
N TYR A 111 -9.88 0.03 -0.46
CA TYR A 111 -10.22 -0.35 0.90
C TYR A 111 -11.73 -0.52 1.07
N ARG A 112 -12.54 0.43 0.56
CA ARG A 112 -13.99 0.31 0.63
C ARG A 112 -14.52 -0.91 -0.12
N VAL A 113 -13.96 -1.25 -1.28
CA VAL A 113 -14.41 -2.40 -2.08
C VAL A 113 -14.18 -3.73 -1.36
N PHE A 114 -13.06 -3.90 -0.65
CA PHE A 114 -12.71 -5.18 -0.02
C PHE A 114 -13.06 -5.28 1.47
N VAL A 115 -13.54 -4.19 2.08
CA VAL A 115 -13.89 -4.15 3.52
C VAL A 115 -15.36 -3.81 3.74
N SER A 116 -15.98 -2.98 2.89
CA SER A 116 -17.37 -2.57 3.13
C SER A 116 -18.35 -3.66 2.72
N ALA A 117 -19.28 -3.99 3.62
CA ALA A 117 -20.40 -4.89 3.33
C ALA A 117 -21.39 -4.32 2.30
N THR A 118 -21.34 -3.01 2.03
CA THR A 118 -22.18 -2.33 1.04
C THR A 118 -21.33 -1.45 0.12
N ILE A 119 -21.67 -1.44 -1.17
CA ILE A 119 -21.05 -0.62 -2.21
C ILE A 119 -22.16 0.09 -2.98
N ALA A 120 -22.10 1.43 -3.04
CA ALA A 120 -23.06 2.26 -3.77
C ALA A 120 -24.53 1.91 -3.46
N GLY A 121 -24.84 1.61 -2.20
CA GLY A 121 -26.20 1.28 -1.73
C GLY A 121 -26.63 -0.18 -1.87
N HIS A 122 -25.80 -1.06 -2.45
CA HIS A 122 -26.12 -2.47 -2.65
C HIS A 122 -25.22 -3.39 -1.80
N PRO A 123 -25.66 -4.61 -1.45
CA PRO A 123 -24.82 -5.60 -0.76
C PRO A 123 -23.59 -5.96 -1.59
N ASN A 124 -22.43 -6.01 -0.93
CA ASN A 124 -21.18 -6.41 -1.56
C ASN A 124 -21.10 -7.94 -1.66
N LEU A 125 -21.57 -8.49 -2.77
CA LEU A 125 -21.65 -9.94 -2.98
C LEU A 125 -20.27 -10.60 -3.06
N LEU A 126 -19.21 -9.85 -3.35
CA LEU A 126 -17.83 -10.36 -3.39
C LEU A 126 -17.40 -10.92 -2.04
N LEU A 127 -17.83 -10.30 -0.94
CA LEU A 127 -17.47 -10.75 0.41
C LEU A 127 -18.19 -12.05 0.81
N ALA A 128 -19.32 -12.36 0.16
CA ALA A 128 -20.03 -13.62 0.35
C ALA A 128 -19.40 -14.78 -0.45
N GLN A 129 -18.58 -14.48 -1.46
CA GLN A 129 -17.87 -15.52 -2.21
C GLN A 129 -16.74 -16.13 -1.37
N SER A 130 -16.34 -17.35 -1.69
CA SER A 130 -15.29 -18.05 -0.96
C SER A 130 -13.97 -18.14 -1.75
N ALA A 131 -12.87 -18.12 -1.01
CA ALA A 131 -11.52 -18.39 -1.50
C ALA A 131 -10.96 -19.54 -0.67
N LEU A 132 -10.53 -20.62 -1.33
CA LEU A 132 -10.02 -21.83 -0.66
C LEU A 132 -10.98 -22.37 0.42
N GLY A 133 -12.29 -22.26 0.19
CA GLY A 133 -13.34 -22.69 1.12
C GLY A 133 -13.65 -21.71 2.26
N VAL A 134 -13.03 -20.53 2.28
CA VAL A 134 -13.25 -19.50 3.31
C VAL A 134 -13.96 -18.29 2.70
N PRO A 135 -15.09 -17.83 3.26
CA PRO A 135 -15.73 -16.59 2.84
C PRO A 135 -14.76 -15.41 2.85
N LEU A 136 -14.79 -14.60 1.81
CA LEU A 136 -13.89 -13.47 1.64
C LEU A 136 -14.15 -12.34 2.66
N GLY A 137 -15.36 -12.28 3.20
CA GLY A 137 -15.76 -11.37 4.28
C GLY A 137 -15.36 -11.84 5.68
N ASP A 138 -14.90 -13.09 5.84
CA ASP A 138 -14.53 -13.61 7.16
C ASP A 138 -13.27 -12.97 7.70
N HIS A 139 -13.14 -12.96 9.02
CA HIS A 139 -11.99 -12.45 9.75
C HIS A 139 -11.27 -13.60 10.44
N PHE A 140 -9.97 -13.42 10.72
CA PHE A 140 -9.16 -14.44 11.38
C PHE A 140 -9.75 -14.93 12.72
N ALA A 141 -10.27 -14.00 13.53
CA ALA A 141 -10.89 -14.36 14.81
C ALA A 141 -12.10 -15.31 14.63
N ALA A 142 -12.93 -15.08 13.61
CA ALA A 142 -14.06 -15.96 13.31
C ALA A 142 -13.60 -17.34 12.79
N ALA A 143 -12.57 -17.35 11.94
CA ALA A 143 -11.96 -18.59 11.43
C ALA A 143 -11.41 -19.47 12.56
N VAL A 144 -10.75 -18.86 13.55
CA VAL A 144 -10.22 -19.58 14.73
C VAL A 144 -11.35 -20.01 15.66
N ALA A 145 -12.37 -19.17 15.87
CA ALA A 145 -13.50 -19.51 16.73
C ALA A 145 -14.34 -20.69 16.18
N GLY A 146 -14.49 -20.77 14.85
CA GLY A 146 -15.31 -21.81 14.21
C GLY A 146 -14.62 -23.18 14.06
N GLY A 147 -13.30 -23.22 13.87
CA GLY A 147 -12.56 -24.46 13.56
C GLY A 147 -11.28 -24.68 14.35
N GLY A 148 -10.95 -23.81 15.29
CA GLY A 148 -9.67 -23.80 16.01
C GLY A 148 -8.51 -23.25 15.18
N LEU A 149 -7.35 -23.08 15.81
CA LEU A 149 -6.16 -22.49 15.17
C LEU A 149 -5.61 -23.33 14.00
N PHE A 150 -5.87 -24.64 14.02
CA PHE A 150 -5.47 -25.58 12.97
C PHE A 150 -6.63 -25.99 12.08
N GLY A 151 -7.80 -25.36 12.22
CA GLY A 151 -8.93 -25.56 11.32
C GLY A 151 -8.63 -25.07 9.91
N PRO A 152 -9.24 -25.64 8.86
CA PRO A 152 -8.98 -25.25 7.47
C PRO A 152 -9.09 -23.73 7.22
N PRO A 153 -10.10 -23.01 7.76
CA PRO A 153 -10.18 -21.57 7.58
C PRO A 153 -9.01 -20.81 8.23
N ALA A 154 -8.61 -21.20 9.44
CA ALA A 154 -7.49 -20.58 10.13
C ALA A 154 -6.17 -20.80 9.38
N LEU A 155 -5.96 -21.97 8.78
CA LEU A 155 -4.77 -22.26 7.97
C LEU A 155 -4.64 -21.34 6.75
N VAL A 156 -5.75 -20.97 6.10
CA VAL A 156 -5.75 -20.01 4.98
C VAL A 156 -5.24 -18.65 5.45
N PHE A 157 -5.73 -18.15 6.60
CA PHE A 157 -5.23 -16.91 7.19
C PHE A 157 -3.78 -17.00 7.64
N LEU A 158 -3.37 -18.10 8.25
CA LEU A 158 -1.98 -18.31 8.66
C LEU A 158 -1.04 -18.32 7.45
N GLY A 159 -1.42 -18.94 6.34
CA GLY A 159 -0.70 -18.87 5.07
C GLY A 159 -0.60 -17.44 4.53
N LEU A 160 -1.69 -16.68 4.61
CA LEU A 160 -1.72 -15.26 4.25
C LEU A 160 -0.76 -14.43 5.12
N PHE A 161 -0.78 -14.61 6.44
CA PHE A 161 0.12 -13.91 7.35
C PHE A 161 1.58 -14.31 7.15
N ALA A 162 1.86 -15.58 6.86
CA ALA A 162 3.20 -16.03 6.51
C ALA A 162 3.71 -15.32 5.26
N LEU A 163 2.88 -15.21 4.22
CA LEU A 163 3.23 -14.51 2.98
C LEU A 163 3.46 -13.01 3.22
N LEU A 164 2.59 -12.34 3.96
CA LEU A 164 2.80 -10.94 4.35
C LEU A 164 4.08 -10.75 5.18
N THR A 165 4.39 -11.69 6.07
CA THR A 165 5.61 -11.66 6.89
C THR A 165 6.85 -11.80 6.02
N VAL A 166 6.84 -12.69 5.03
CA VAL A 166 7.94 -12.83 4.05
C VAL A 166 8.12 -11.53 3.28
N LEU A 167 7.03 -10.91 2.80
CA LEU A 167 7.09 -9.64 2.06
C LEU A 167 7.57 -8.48 2.94
N ALA A 168 7.12 -8.41 4.20
CA ALA A 168 7.57 -7.44 5.18
C ALA A 168 9.07 -7.61 5.47
N TYR A 169 9.54 -8.84 5.60
CA TYR A 169 10.94 -9.17 5.79
C TYR A 169 11.81 -8.76 4.59
N VAL A 170 11.40 -9.10 3.36
CA VAL A 170 12.08 -8.68 2.13
C VAL A 170 12.17 -7.15 2.04
N THR A 171 11.09 -6.46 2.40
CA THR A 171 11.04 -4.99 2.39
C THR A 171 11.97 -4.40 3.46
N SER A 172 11.93 -4.93 4.69
CA SER A 172 12.76 -4.48 5.82
C SER A 172 14.26 -4.65 5.56
N ARG A 173 14.66 -5.77 4.93
CA ARG A 173 16.04 -6.04 4.51
C ARG A 173 16.58 -5.00 3.52
N ARG A 174 15.72 -4.38 2.71
CA ARG A 174 16.11 -3.35 1.73
C ARG A 174 16.20 -1.94 2.31
N MET A 175 15.73 -1.71 3.52
CA MET A 175 15.76 -0.37 4.13
C MET A 175 17.15 0.05 4.63
N GLY A 176 18.18 -0.81 4.59
CA GLY A 176 19.54 -0.44 5.02
C GLY A 176 19.61 0.04 6.47
N ASP A 177 20.54 0.95 6.77
CA ASP A 177 20.72 1.56 8.10
C ASP A 177 19.80 2.78 8.31
N VAL A 178 18.49 2.56 8.22
CA VAL A 178 17.50 3.57 8.63
C VAL A 178 17.53 3.75 10.15
N ARG A 179 17.66 5.01 10.58
CA ARG A 179 17.61 5.42 12.00
C ARG A 179 16.32 6.21 12.28
N PRO A 180 15.62 5.91 13.40
CA PRO A 180 15.90 4.86 14.38
C PRO A 180 15.64 3.45 13.81
N ARG A 181 16.37 2.44 14.31
CA ARG A 181 16.26 1.03 13.86
C ARG A 181 14.83 0.49 13.92
N ALA A 182 14.01 1.02 14.83
CA ALA A 182 12.58 0.67 14.96
C ALA A 182 11.80 0.84 13.64
N LEU A 183 12.16 1.81 12.79
CA LEU A 183 11.49 2.05 11.50
C LEU A 183 11.64 0.86 10.54
N ARG A 184 12.66 0.00 10.70
CA ARG A 184 12.82 -1.22 9.91
C ARG A 184 11.72 -2.24 10.20
N PHE A 185 11.02 -2.14 11.34
CA PHE A 185 9.90 -3.00 11.68
C PHE A 185 8.55 -2.48 11.18
N MET A 186 8.49 -1.25 10.63
CA MET A 186 7.25 -0.67 10.10
C MET A 186 6.51 -1.60 9.11
N PRO A 187 7.16 -2.33 8.19
CA PRO A 187 6.47 -3.25 7.29
C PRO A 187 5.72 -4.38 8.00
N PHE A 188 6.12 -4.80 9.20
CA PHE A 188 5.42 -5.86 9.95
C PHE A 188 4.06 -5.39 10.49
N GLY A 189 3.84 -4.07 10.58
CA GLY A 189 2.54 -3.51 10.93
C GLY A 189 1.42 -3.94 9.98
N THR A 190 1.74 -4.26 8.71
CA THR A 190 0.72 -4.76 7.76
C THR A 190 0.22 -6.15 8.12
N VAL A 191 1.06 -7.00 8.71
CA VAL A 191 0.67 -8.34 9.19
C VAL A 191 -0.31 -8.20 10.35
N LEU A 192 0.02 -7.33 11.31
CA LEU A 192 -0.86 -7.03 12.44
C LEU A 192 -2.19 -6.46 11.96
N PHE A 193 -2.16 -5.50 11.04
CA PHE A 193 -3.37 -4.90 10.49
C PHE A 193 -4.23 -5.94 9.75
N ALA A 194 -3.62 -6.82 8.95
CA ALA A 194 -4.32 -7.87 8.23
C ALA A 194 -5.07 -8.85 9.15
N ALA A 195 -4.63 -9.03 10.41
CA ALA A 195 -5.31 -9.89 11.36
C ALA A 195 -6.71 -9.38 11.76
N PHE A 196 -6.96 -8.09 11.60
CA PHE A 196 -8.25 -7.45 11.90
C PHE A 196 -9.10 -7.19 10.67
N LEU A 197 -8.63 -7.58 9.48
CA LEU A 197 -9.34 -7.34 8.23
C LEU A 197 -10.04 -8.59 7.71
N PRO A 198 -11.04 -8.42 6.83
CA PRO A 198 -11.57 -9.51 6.02
C PRO A 198 -10.49 -10.17 5.16
N LEU A 199 -10.68 -11.45 4.83
CA LEU A 199 -9.80 -12.21 3.94
C LEU A 199 -9.55 -11.49 2.60
N ALA A 200 -10.58 -10.89 2.01
CA ALA A 200 -10.46 -10.11 0.76
C ALA A 200 -9.43 -8.98 0.86
N ALA A 201 -9.48 -8.21 1.95
CA ALA A 201 -8.55 -7.12 2.16
C ALA A 201 -7.14 -7.64 2.49
N GLY A 202 -7.02 -8.78 3.17
CA GLY A 202 -5.74 -9.48 3.35
C GLY A 202 -5.09 -9.89 2.03
N LEU A 203 -5.86 -10.46 1.10
CA LEU A 203 -5.39 -10.84 -0.24
C LEU A 203 -4.94 -9.61 -1.04
N TYR A 204 -5.72 -8.53 -1.00
CA TYR A 204 -5.31 -7.25 -1.56
C TYR A 204 -3.97 -6.78 -0.99
N LEU A 205 -3.79 -6.81 0.34
CA LEU A 205 -2.54 -6.39 0.97
C LEU A 205 -1.35 -7.23 0.49
N VAL A 206 -1.51 -8.54 0.35
CA VAL A 206 -0.47 -9.43 -0.20
C VAL A 206 -0.06 -8.98 -1.60
N VAL A 207 -1.00 -8.86 -2.52
CA VAL A 207 -0.71 -8.51 -3.93
C VAL A 207 -0.11 -7.11 -4.01
N SER A 208 -0.67 -6.17 -3.26
CA SER A 208 -0.26 -4.77 -3.22
C SER A 208 1.16 -4.61 -2.66
N THR A 209 1.51 -5.35 -1.60
CA THR A 209 2.86 -5.34 -1.02
C THR A 209 3.87 -6.07 -1.90
N ALA A 210 3.49 -7.20 -2.50
CA ALA A 210 4.31 -7.92 -3.48
C ALA A 210 4.64 -7.04 -4.70
N TRP A 211 3.62 -6.38 -5.27
CA TRP A 211 3.82 -5.39 -6.34
C TRP A 211 4.79 -4.31 -5.90
N THR A 212 4.59 -3.73 -4.72
CA THR A 212 5.46 -2.66 -4.21
C THR A 212 6.91 -3.13 -4.04
N ALA A 213 7.12 -4.37 -3.58
CA ALA A 213 8.45 -4.95 -3.46
C ALA A 213 9.12 -5.19 -4.83
N ALA A 214 8.35 -5.65 -5.82
CA ALA A 214 8.80 -5.84 -7.20
C ALA A 214 9.12 -4.50 -7.87
N GLU A 215 8.18 -3.55 -7.83
CA GLU A 215 8.34 -2.18 -8.32
C GLU A 215 9.58 -1.52 -7.71
N ARG A 216 9.79 -1.67 -6.39
CA ARG A 216 10.99 -1.19 -5.73
C ARG A 216 12.26 -1.86 -6.21
N ALA A 217 12.22 -3.16 -6.50
CA ALA A 217 13.38 -3.89 -7.01
C ALA A 217 13.84 -3.35 -8.38
N ILE A 218 12.87 -2.94 -9.20
CA ILE A 218 13.09 -2.49 -10.58
C ILE A 218 13.45 -1.00 -10.62
N LEU A 219 12.69 -0.16 -9.93
CA LEU A 219 12.80 1.31 -10.03
C LEU A 219 13.84 1.92 -9.09
N TYR A 220 14.25 1.21 -8.04
CA TYR A 220 15.16 1.73 -7.01
C TYR A 220 16.40 0.83 -6.94
N PRO A 221 17.48 1.19 -7.66
CA PRO A 221 18.74 0.48 -7.53
C PRO A 221 19.22 0.49 -6.08
N LYS A 222 19.80 -0.62 -5.61
CA LYS A 222 20.47 -0.65 -4.30
C LYS A 222 21.49 0.48 -4.25
N PRO A 223 21.64 1.19 -3.12
CA PRO A 223 22.81 2.05 -2.94
C PRO A 223 24.06 1.16 -3.12
N ALA A 224 24.95 1.60 -4.03
CA ALA A 224 26.26 0.99 -4.22
C ALA A 224 27.12 1.17 -2.97
#